data_AF-A0A1Q3CQC7-F1
#
_entry.id   AF-A0A1Q3CQC7-F1
#
_cell.length_a   1.000
_cell.length_b   1.000
_cell.length_c   1.000
_cell.angle_alpha   90.00
_cell.angle_beta   90.00
_cell.angle_gamma   90.00
#
_symmetry.space_group_name_H-M   'P 1'
#
loop_
_entity.id
_entity.type
_entity.pdbx_description
1 polymer ?
#
loop_
_entity_poly.entity_id
_entity_poly.type
_entity_poly.pdbx_seq_one_letter_code
_entity_poly.pdbx_strand_id
1 'polypeptide(L)'
;MAEAAPASPGGGSHESGEQSPRSSNVREQDRYLPIANISRIMKKALPANGKIAKDAKETVQECVSEFISFITSEASDKCQREKRKTINGDDLLWAMATLGFEDYIDPLKIYLTRYREV
;
A
#
# COMPACT_ATOMS: atom_id res chain seq x y z
N MET A 1 18.66 -60.92 36.88
CA MET A 1 17.32 -60.48 36.49
C MET A 1 17.43 -58.97 36.28
N ALA A 2 17.82 -58.46 35.12
CA ALA A 2 17.11 -58.45 33.85
C ALA A 2 15.69 -57.87 34.00
N GLU A 3 15.54 -56.57 33.76
CA GLU A 3 14.44 -56.09 32.93
C GLU A 3 14.81 -54.74 32.29
N ALA A 4 14.70 -54.71 30.97
CA ALA A 4 14.94 -53.56 30.12
C ALA A 4 13.62 -52.78 29.96
N ALA A 5 13.66 -51.46 30.11
CA ALA A 5 12.55 -50.60 29.75
C ALA A 5 12.52 -50.39 28.21
N PRO A 6 11.34 -50.40 27.57
CA PRO A 6 11.22 -50.37 26.12
C PRO A 6 11.46 -48.97 25.55
N ALA A 7 12.23 -48.92 24.46
CA ALA A 7 12.25 -47.78 23.55
C ALA A 7 10.88 -47.64 22.86
N SER A 8 10.32 -46.43 22.86
CA SER A 8 9.18 -46.09 21.99
C SER A 8 9.61 -45.09 20.92
N PRO A 9 9.02 -45.17 19.71
CA PRO A 9 9.59 -44.62 18.48
C PRO A 9 9.12 -43.18 18.24
N GLY A 10 9.90 -42.49 17.41
CA GLY A 10 9.65 -41.11 17.00
C GLY A 10 8.27 -40.87 16.42
N GLY A 11 7.66 -39.76 16.86
CA GLY A 11 6.57 -39.09 16.18
C GLY A 11 7.10 -37.77 15.66
N GLY A 12 7.11 -37.62 14.33
CA GLY A 12 7.70 -36.49 13.63
C GLY A 12 7.15 -35.14 14.10
N SER A 13 8.08 -34.21 14.32
CA SER A 13 7.78 -32.79 14.40
C SER A 13 7.13 -32.37 13.07
N HIS A 14 5.82 -32.17 13.09
CA HIS A 14 5.11 -31.49 12.03
C HIS A 14 5.51 -30.01 12.12
N GLU A 15 6.60 -29.64 11.42
CA GLU A 15 6.87 -28.25 11.08
C GLU A 15 5.69 -27.76 10.23
N SER A 16 4.71 -27.14 10.89
CA SER A 16 3.73 -26.32 10.21
C SER A 16 4.48 -25.10 9.68
N GLY A 17 5.07 -25.27 8.50
CA GLY A 17 5.45 -24.16 7.67
C GLY A 17 4.18 -23.37 7.37
N GLU A 18 3.99 -22.24 8.05
CA GLU A 18 3.15 -21.16 7.57
C GLU A 18 3.77 -20.61 6.28
N GLN A 19 3.70 -21.39 5.20
CA GLN A 19 3.75 -20.85 3.85
C GLN A 19 2.48 -20.03 3.69
N SER A 20 2.60 -18.74 4.00
CA SER A 20 1.56 -17.76 3.65
C SER A 20 1.26 -17.89 2.16
N PRO A 21 0.04 -18.29 1.74
CA PRO A 21 -0.30 -18.42 0.32
C PRO A 21 -0.64 -17.04 -0.27
N ARG A 22 0.14 -16.00 0.07
CA ARG A 22 -0.09 -14.63 -0.38
C ARG A 22 0.78 -14.22 -1.56
N SER A 23 1.67 -15.08 -2.03
CA SER A 23 2.30 -14.96 -3.34
C SER A 23 1.39 -15.53 -4.43
N SER A 24 0.07 -15.28 -4.36
CA SER A 24 -0.76 -15.46 -5.55
C SER A 24 -0.28 -14.42 -6.54
N ASN A 25 -0.02 -14.83 -7.78
CA ASN A 25 0.55 -14.03 -8.85
C ASN A 25 -0.28 -12.76 -9.11
N VAL A 26 -0.11 -11.72 -8.28
CA VAL A 26 -0.64 -10.39 -8.54
C VAL A 26 -0.02 -9.97 -9.85
N ARG A 27 -0.86 -9.82 -10.88
CA ARG A 27 -0.36 -9.43 -12.19
C ARG A 27 0.30 -8.08 -11.97
N GLU A 28 1.49 -7.89 -12.53
CA GLU A 28 2.22 -6.64 -12.36
C GLU A 28 1.38 -5.42 -12.78
N GLN A 29 0.48 -5.60 -13.76
CA GLN A 29 -0.51 -4.60 -14.15
C GLN A 29 -1.50 -4.20 -13.04
N ASP A 30 -1.85 -5.10 -12.13
CA ASP A 30 -2.77 -4.81 -11.02
C ASP A 30 -2.14 -3.87 -9.98
N ARG A 31 -0.80 -3.71 -10.01
CA ARG A 31 -0.06 -2.78 -9.14
C ARG A 31 -0.06 -1.34 -9.63
N TYR A 32 -0.45 -1.11 -10.89
CA TYR A 32 -0.37 0.20 -11.53
C TYR A 32 -1.76 0.75 -11.85
N LEU A 33 -1.92 2.07 -11.68
CA LEU A 33 -3.09 2.76 -12.21
C LEU A 33 -3.05 2.76 -13.74
N PRO A 34 -4.20 2.76 -14.44
CA PRO A 34 -4.23 2.77 -15.89
C PRO A 34 -3.45 3.97 -16.47
N ILE A 35 -2.51 3.70 -17.38
CA ILE A 35 -1.65 4.72 -18.01
C ILE A 35 -2.44 5.85 -18.68
N ALA A 36 -3.64 5.54 -19.18
CA ALA A 36 -4.56 6.52 -19.77
C ALA A 36 -5.04 7.56 -18.75
N ASN A 37 -5.29 7.16 -17.51
CA ASN A 37 -5.71 8.05 -16.43
C ASN A 37 -4.54 8.93 -15.97
N ILE A 38 -3.36 8.35 -15.81
CA ILE A 38 -2.11 9.08 -15.51
C ILE A 38 -1.85 10.14 -16.59
N SER A 39 -1.84 9.73 -17.87
CA SER A 39 -1.60 10.64 -18.98
C SER A 39 -2.63 11.77 -19.07
N ARG A 40 -3.90 11.52 -18.72
CA ARG A 40 -4.96 12.54 -18.73
C ARG A 40 -4.71 13.59 -17.65
N ILE A 41 -4.29 13.19 -16.45
CA ILE A 41 -4.00 14.11 -15.34
C ILE A 41 -2.73 14.91 -15.64
N MET A 42 -1.65 14.27 -16.08
CA MET A 42 -0.40 14.95 -16.43
C MET A 42 -0.62 16.04 -17.50
N LYS A 43 -1.47 15.79 -18.51
CA LYS A 43 -1.80 16.79 -19.53
C LYS A 43 -2.47 18.05 -18.98
N LYS A 44 -3.19 17.98 -17.85
CA LYS A 44 -3.83 19.17 -17.25
C LYS A 44 -2.81 20.17 -16.71
N ALA A 45 -1.59 19.72 -16.41
CA ALA A 45 -0.49 20.57 -15.96
C ALA A 45 0.34 21.17 -17.12
N LEU A 46 -0.04 20.88 -18.37
CA LEU A 46 0.69 21.32 -19.56
C LEU A 46 -0.17 22.24 -20.45
N PRO A 47 0.46 23.06 -21.30
CA PRO A 47 -0.24 23.79 -22.36
C PRO A 47 -1.00 22.84 -23.30
N ALA A 48 -2.01 23.38 -24.01
CA ALA A 48 -2.91 22.60 -24.87
C ALA A 48 -2.19 21.74 -25.93
N ASN A 49 -1.05 22.22 -26.45
CA ASN A 49 -0.22 21.53 -27.44
C ASN A 49 0.96 20.75 -26.83
N GLY A 50 1.05 20.68 -25.49
CA GLY A 50 2.09 19.96 -24.78
C GLY A 50 2.08 18.46 -25.09
N LYS A 51 3.26 17.89 -25.30
CA LYS A 51 3.48 16.45 -25.51
C LYS A 51 4.20 15.86 -24.31
N ILE A 52 3.84 14.63 -23.95
CA ILE A 52 4.48 13.86 -22.89
C ILE A 52 5.09 12.63 -23.54
N ALA A 53 6.40 12.43 -23.35
CA ALA A 53 7.10 11.24 -23.81
C ALA A 53 6.48 9.97 -23.20
N LYS A 54 6.65 8.82 -23.87
CA LYS A 54 6.16 7.54 -23.36
C LYS A 54 6.79 7.23 -21.99
N ASP A 55 8.11 7.29 -21.92
CA ASP A 55 8.90 6.96 -20.73
C ASP A 55 8.51 7.86 -19.54
N ALA A 56 8.25 9.14 -19.78
CA ALA A 56 7.79 10.05 -18.72
C ALA A 56 6.43 9.64 -18.13
N LYS A 57 5.52 9.05 -18.93
CA LYS A 57 4.24 8.54 -18.40
C LYS A 57 4.45 7.27 -17.58
N GLU A 58 5.34 6.40 -18.03
CA GLU A 58 5.69 5.14 -17.34
C GLU A 58 6.37 5.44 -16.00
N THR A 59 7.35 6.36 -15.97
CA THR A 59 7.98 6.81 -14.73
C THR A 59 6.97 7.39 -13.74
N VAL A 60 6.06 8.26 -14.20
CA VAL A 60 5.03 8.82 -13.29
C VAL A 60 4.05 7.75 -12.84
N GLN A 61 3.72 6.75 -13.67
CA GLN A 61 2.88 5.62 -13.27
C GLN A 61 3.52 4.82 -12.14
N GLU A 62 4.82 4.56 -12.23
CA GLU A 62 5.59 3.90 -11.16
C GLU A 62 5.64 4.79 -9.90
N CYS A 63 5.97 6.07 -10.03
CA CYS A 63 6.03 7.01 -8.91
C CYS A 63 4.70 7.12 -8.17
N VAL A 64 3.56 7.05 -8.86
CA VAL A 64 2.24 7.13 -8.22
C VAL A 64 1.95 5.87 -7.40
N SER A 65 2.33 4.68 -7.90
CA SER A 65 2.22 3.45 -7.11
C SER A 65 3.11 3.47 -5.87
N GLU A 66 4.33 3.99 -6.02
CA GLU A 66 5.23 4.20 -4.88
C GLU A 66 4.67 5.23 -3.90
N PHE A 67 4.12 6.33 -4.38
CA PHE A 67 3.50 7.36 -3.53
C PHE A 67 2.34 6.80 -2.70
N ILE A 68 1.47 5.98 -3.30
CA ILE A 68 0.41 5.29 -2.56
C ILE A 68 1.02 4.41 -1.46
N SER A 69 2.04 3.62 -1.79
CA SER A 69 2.71 2.72 -0.84
C SER A 69 3.39 3.49 0.29
N PHE A 70 4.05 4.60 -0.03
CA PHE A 70 4.74 5.46 0.91
C PHE A 70 3.80 6.10 1.94
N ILE A 71 2.74 6.78 1.48
CA ILE A 71 1.77 7.42 2.38
C ILE A 71 1.01 6.38 3.21
N THR A 72 0.60 5.27 2.59
CA THR A 72 -0.18 4.23 3.29
C THR A 72 0.65 3.49 4.33
N SER A 73 1.97 3.36 4.12
CA SER A 73 2.87 2.75 5.11
C SER A 73 2.97 3.61 6.37
N GLU A 74 3.17 4.93 6.24
CA GLU A 74 3.22 5.84 7.38
C GLU A 74 1.88 5.88 8.16
N ALA A 75 0.76 5.91 7.43
CA ALA A 75 -0.57 5.84 8.04
C ALA A 75 -0.83 4.49 8.74
N SER A 76 -0.36 3.38 8.15
CA SER A 76 -0.42 2.04 8.75
C SER A 76 0.38 1.99 10.05
N ASP A 77 1.59 2.51 10.08
CA ASP A 77 2.44 2.51 11.27
C ASP A 77 1.78 3.26 12.43
N LYS A 78 1.18 4.44 12.16
CA LYS A 78 0.36 5.14 13.17
C LYS A 78 -0.81 4.31 13.66
N CYS A 79 -1.58 3.74 12.75
CA CYS A 79 -2.74 2.91 13.06
C CYS A 79 -2.36 1.72 13.97
N GLN A 80 -1.25 1.06 13.66
CA GLN A 80 -0.70 -0.06 14.45
C GLN A 80 -0.21 0.39 15.82
N ARG A 81 0.51 1.51 15.93
CA ARG A 81 0.93 2.09 17.23
C ARG A 81 -0.26 2.40 18.13
N GLU A 82 -1.38 2.83 17.55
CA GLU A 82 -2.65 3.08 18.25
C GLU A 82 -3.48 1.81 18.50
N LYS A 83 -2.94 0.61 18.22
CA LYS A 83 -3.61 -0.69 18.36
C LYS A 83 -4.89 -0.82 17.52
N ARG A 84 -5.01 -0.06 16.43
CA ARG A 84 -6.10 -0.15 15.46
C ARG A 84 -5.67 -1.06 14.30
N LYS A 85 -6.66 -1.69 13.65
CA LYS A 85 -6.46 -2.58 12.48
C LYS A 85 -6.97 -1.98 11.17
N THR A 86 -7.58 -0.79 11.24
CA THR A 86 -8.24 -0.15 10.09
C THR A 86 -7.72 1.27 9.98
N ILE A 87 -7.08 1.56 8.85
CA ILE A 87 -6.63 2.90 8.47
C ILE A 87 -7.88 3.71 8.08
N ASN A 88 -8.00 4.94 8.58
CA ASN A 88 -9.08 5.85 8.20
C ASN A 88 -8.55 7.10 7.47
N GLY A 89 -9.46 7.99 7.06
CA GLY A 89 -9.07 9.22 6.36
C GLY A 89 -8.22 10.18 7.19
N ASP A 90 -8.42 10.22 8.51
CA ASP A 90 -7.66 11.09 9.41
C ASP A 90 -6.21 10.60 9.59
N ASP A 91 -5.98 9.28 9.47
CA ASP A 91 -4.63 8.70 9.42
C ASP A 91 -3.86 9.11 8.17
N LEU A 92 -4.54 9.14 7.01
CA LEU A 92 -3.94 9.59 5.75
C LEU A 92 -3.61 11.08 5.80
N LEU A 93 -4.50 11.92 6.36
CA LEU A 93 -4.23 13.33 6.56
C LEU A 93 -3.03 13.55 7.49
N TRP A 94 -2.93 12.79 8.57
CA TRP A 94 -1.77 12.84 9.46
C TRP A 94 -0.48 12.43 8.73
N ALA A 95 -0.50 11.34 7.97
CA ALA A 95 0.67 10.86 7.24
C ALA A 95 1.15 11.90 6.21
N MET A 96 0.23 12.51 5.46
CA MET A 96 0.57 13.59 4.52
C MET A 96 1.28 14.77 5.22
N ALA A 97 0.82 15.17 6.41
CA ALA A 97 1.45 16.26 7.15
C ALA A 97 2.82 15.86 7.68
N THR A 98 2.95 14.65 8.26
CA THR A 98 4.22 14.14 8.80
C THR A 98 5.29 14.01 7.72
N LEU A 99 4.90 13.67 6.49
CA LEU A 99 5.82 13.47 5.37
C LEU A 99 6.11 14.74 4.55
N GLY A 100 5.62 15.91 4.99
CA GLY A 100 5.91 17.19 4.35
C GLY A 100 5.05 17.53 3.13
N PHE A 101 3.81 17.02 3.06
CA PHE A 101 2.81 17.35 2.04
C PHE A 101 1.72 18.29 2.59
N GLU A 102 2.11 19.32 3.33
CA GLU A 102 1.19 20.23 4.03
C GLU A 102 0.23 20.95 3.07
N ASP A 103 0.70 21.29 1.86
CA ASP A 103 -0.12 21.92 0.82
C ASP A 103 -1.32 21.07 0.37
N TYR A 104 -1.30 19.77 0.65
CA TYR A 104 -2.39 18.85 0.31
C TYR A 104 -3.45 18.73 1.42
N ILE A 105 -3.16 19.18 2.64
CA ILE A 105 -4.00 18.92 3.81
C ILE A 105 -5.36 19.58 3.72
N ASP A 106 -5.41 20.88 3.43
CA ASP A 106 -6.67 21.61 3.39
C ASP A 106 -7.59 21.13 2.26
N PRO A 107 -7.11 20.93 1.01
CA PRO A 107 -7.91 20.31 -0.04
C PRO A 107 -8.44 18.93 0.34
N LEU A 108 -7.61 18.08 0.95
CA LEU A 108 -8.00 16.72 1.33
C LEU A 108 -9.01 16.69 2.49
N LYS A 109 -8.90 17.62 3.46
CA LYS A 109 -9.89 17.78 4.52
C LYS A 109 -11.26 18.15 3.97
N ILE A 110 -11.31 19.11 3.04
CA ILE A 110 -12.57 19.51 2.38
C ILE A 110 -13.18 18.31 1.65
N TYR A 111 -12.37 17.55 0.93
CA TYR A 111 -12.81 16.35 0.24
C TYR A 111 -13.36 15.30 1.21
N LEU A 112 -12.64 15.01 2.31
CA LEU A 112 -13.04 14.02 3.30
C LEU A 112 -14.36 14.38 3.99
N THR A 113 -14.56 15.65 4.33
CA THR A 113 -15.84 16.12 4.91
C THR A 113 -16.99 15.89 3.94
N ARG A 114 -16.85 16.31 2.68
CA ARG A 114 -17.88 16.10 1.66
C ARG A 114 -18.17 14.61 1.42
N TYR A 115 -17.15 13.77 1.42
CA TYR A 115 -17.32 12.32 1.25
C TYR A 115 -18.13 11.68 2.38
N ARG A 116 -18.04 12.21 3.61
CA ARG A 116 -18.79 11.73 4.78
C ARG A 116 -20.27 12.15 4.79
N GLU A 117 -20.63 13.18 4.03
CA GLU A 117 -22.01 13.70 3.92
C GLU A 117 -22.85 12.93 2.87
N VAL A 118 -22.22 12.09 2.06
CA VAL A 118 -22.85 11.22 1.05
C VAL A 118 -23.24 9.89 1.67
#